data_AF-W7CYS7-F1
#
_entry.id   AF-W7CYS7-F1
#
_cell.length_a   1.000
_cell.length_b   1.000
_cell.length_c   1.000
_cell.angle_alpha   90.00
_cell.angle_beta   90.00
_cell.angle_gamma   90.00
#
_symmetry.space_group_name_H-M   'P 1'
#
loop_
_entity.id
_entity.type
_entity.pdbx_description
1 polymer ?
#
loop_
_entity_poly.entity_id
_entity_poly.type
_entity_poly.pdbx_seq_one_letter_code
_entity_poly.pdbx_strand_id
1 'polypeptide(L)'
;LILKGLRDRYEAHHGVAFTDAALEAAVVMSQRYIQDRFLPDKAIDLIDEAGSKVRLKSFITPTNVKKIRSRVGTNPSRKRCGCSRSRIRKSS
;
A
#
# COMPACT_ATOMS: atom_id res chain seq x y z
N LEU A 1 -16.40 -24.19 -2.96
CA LEU A 1 -16.70 -22.89 -3.61
C LEU A 1 -16.17 -22.92 -5.02
N ILE A 2 -17.01 -22.72 -6.04
CA ILE A 2 -16.58 -22.65 -7.46
C ILE A 2 -15.49 -21.59 -7.65
N LEU A 3 -15.54 -20.50 -6.88
CA LEU A 3 -14.52 -19.44 -6.86
C LEU A 3 -13.11 -19.94 -6.53
N LYS A 4 -12.94 -20.98 -5.70
CA LYS A 4 -11.61 -21.53 -5.39
C LYS A 4 -10.96 -22.17 -6.63
N GLY A 5 -11.75 -22.77 -7.52
CA GLY A 5 -11.25 -23.34 -8.78
C GLY A 5 -10.94 -22.29 -9.85
N LEU A 6 -11.45 -21.07 -9.70
CA LEU A 6 -11.17 -19.95 -10.60
C LEU A 6 -10.04 -19.04 -10.08
N ARG A 7 -9.65 -19.22 -8.82
CA ARG A 7 -8.71 -18.37 -8.08
C ARG A 7 -7.45 -18.06 -8.88
N ASP A 8 -6.77 -19.08 -9.40
CA ASP A 8 -5.49 -18.90 -10.10
C ASP A 8 -5.60 -17.98 -11.33
N ARG A 9 -6.71 -18.05 -12.07
CA ARG A 9 -6.96 -17.16 -13.22
C ARG A 9 -7.21 -15.71 -12.78
N TYR A 10 -7.99 -15.52 -11.71
CA TYR A 10 -8.28 -14.18 -11.18
C TYR A 10 -7.04 -13.53 -10.55
N GLU A 11 -6.24 -14.30 -9.82
CA GLU A 11 -4.99 -13.82 -9.26
C GLU A 11 -4.02 -13.37 -10.37
N ALA A 12 -3.92 -14.14 -11.46
CA ALA A 12 -3.14 -13.75 -12.63
C ALA A 12 -3.70 -12.49 -13.33
N HIS A 13 -5.02 -12.37 -13.45
CA HIS A 13 -5.68 -11.23 -14.10
C HIS A 13 -5.46 -9.91 -13.34
N HIS A 14 -5.65 -9.93 -12.02
CA HIS A 14 -5.52 -8.75 -11.17
C HIS A 14 -4.09 -8.52 -10.65
N GLY A 15 -3.20 -9.52 -10.74
CA GLY A 15 -1.85 -9.45 -10.18
C GLY A 15 -1.85 -9.35 -8.66
N VAL A 16 -2.85 -9.94 -7.99
CA VAL A 16 -2.98 -9.95 -6.53
C VAL A 16 -3.29 -11.37 -6.06
N ALA A 17 -2.88 -11.70 -4.83
CA ALA A 17 -3.28 -12.96 -4.19
C ALA A 17 -4.58 -12.76 -3.39
N PHE A 18 -5.54 -13.64 -3.56
CA PHE A 18 -6.80 -13.63 -2.81
C PHE A 18 -6.74 -14.68 -1.70
N THR A 19 -7.05 -14.31 -0.46
CA THR A 19 -7.14 -15.30 0.62
C THR A 19 -8.46 -16.05 0.56
N ASP A 20 -8.49 -17.28 1.08
CA ASP A 20 -9.73 -18.07 1.17
C ASP A 20 -10.83 -17.33 1.94
N ALA A 21 -10.45 -16.62 3.01
CA ALA A 21 -11.36 -15.77 3.77
C ALA A 21 -11.93 -14.60 2.95
N ALA A 22 -11.14 -14.04 2.02
CA ALA A 22 -11.62 -12.97 1.14
C ALA A 22 -12.65 -13.50 0.13
N LEU A 23 -12.43 -14.70 -0.42
CA LEU A 23 -13.39 -15.34 -1.32
C LEU A 23 -14.70 -15.68 -0.61
N GLU A 24 -14.64 -16.19 0.62
CA GLU A 24 -15.82 -16.46 1.45
C GLU A 24 -16.57 -15.18 1.80
N ALA A 25 -15.85 -14.12 2.21
CA ALA A 25 -16.45 -12.82 2.50
C ALA A 25 -17.17 -12.24 1.27
N ALA A 26 -16.58 -12.34 0.07
CA ALA A 26 -17.22 -11.87 -1.16
C ALA A 26 -18.54 -12.60 -1.44
N VAL A 27 -18.60 -13.92 -1.23
CA VAL A 27 -19.85 -14.69 -1.37
C VAL A 27 -20.89 -14.22 -0.36
N VAL A 28 -20.53 -14.12 0.91
CA VAL A 28 -21.45 -13.70 1.99
C VAL A 28 -22.00 -12.30 1.74
N MET A 29 -21.14 -11.35 1.37
CA MET A 29 -21.53 -9.96 1.10
C MET A 29 -22.41 -9.87 -0.15
N SER A 30 -22.07 -10.59 -1.22
CA SER A 30 -22.89 -10.61 -2.43
C SER A 30 -24.27 -11.24 -2.18
N GLN A 31 -24.35 -12.27 -1.33
CA GLN A 31 -25.62 -12.89 -0.98
C GLN A 31 -26.50 -11.96 -0.13
N ARG A 32 -25.90 -11.19 0.78
CA ARG A 32 -26.63 -10.29 1.68
C ARG A 32 -27.10 -9.00 0.99
N TYR A 33 -26.27 -8.42 0.12
CA TYR A 33 -26.50 -7.07 -0.40
C TYR A 33 -26.86 -7.00 -1.88
N ILE A 34 -26.63 -8.08 -2.65
CA ILE A 34 -26.96 -8.14 -4.09
C ILE A 34 -28.00 -9.25 -4.28
N GLN A 35 -29.27 -8.88 -4.23
CA GLN A 35 -30.39 -9.82 -4.33
C GLN A 35 -30.82 -10.08 -5.78
N ASP A 36 -30.53 -9.15 -6.69
CA ASP A 36 -31.00 -9.18 -8.08
C ASP A 36 -30.13 -10.03 -9.01
N ARG A 37 -29.08 -10.66 -8.47
CA ARG A 37 -28.10 -11.47 -9.21
C ARG A 37 -27.84 -12.81 -8.53
N PHE A 38 -27.40 -13.77 -9.34
CA PHE A 38 -27.12 -15.13 -8.93
C PHE A 38 -25.62 -15.36 -8.69
N LEU A 39 -25.31 -16.28 -7.77
CA LEU A 39 -23.95 -16.80 -7.62
C LEU A 39 -23.60 -17.71 -8.81
N PRO A 40 -22.32 -17.79 -9.23
CA PRO A 40 -21.14 -17.13 -8.64
C PRO A 40 -20.87 -15.72 -9.18
N ASP A 41 -21.59 -15.28 -10.21
CA ASP A 41 -21.35 -14.03 -10.96
C ASP A 41 -21.25 -12.79 -10.06
N LYS A 42 -22.23 -12.60 -9.17
CA LYS A 42 -22.20 -11.45 -8.24
C LYS A 42 -21.04 -11.43 -7.25
N ALA A 43 -20.47 -12.59 -6.92
CA ALA A 43 -19.31 -12.67 -6.04
C ALA A 43 -18.02 -12.40 -6.82
N ILE A 44 -17.99 -12.76 -8.10
CA ILE A 44 -16.90 -12.45 -9.03
C ILE A 44 -16.77 -10.95 -9.20
N ASP A 45 -17.87 -10.22 -9.41
CA ASP A 45 -17.85 -8.76 -9.55
C ASP A 45 -17.20 -8.07 -8.34
N LEU A 46 -17.56 -8.49 -7.12
CA LEU A 46 -16.97 -7.93 -5.89
C LEU A 46 -15.46 -8.21 -5.79
N ILE A 47 -15.01 -9.38 -6.24
CA ILE A 47 -13.59 -9.75 -6.26
C ILE A 47 -12.84 -8.94 -7.33
N ASP A 48 -13.45 -8.73 -8.50
CA ASP A 48 -12.86 -7.96 -9.60
C ASP A 48 -12.65 -6.49 -9.21
N GLU A 49 -13.67 -5.85 -8.65
CA GLU A 49 -13.59 -4.48 -8.14
C GLU A 49 -12.55 -4.35 -7.03
N ALA A 50 -12.53 -5.29 -6.09
CA ALA A 50 -11.57 -5.31 -4.99
C ALA A 50 -10.14 -5.50 -5.51
N GLY A 51 -9.92 -6.44 -6.44
CA GLY A 51 -8.62 -6.71 -7.06
C GLY A 51 -8.08 -5.51 -7.81
N SER A 52 -8.90 -4.88 -8.64
CA SER A 52 -8.57 -3.65 -9.36
C SER A 52 -8.23 -2.49 -8.41
N LYS A 53 -9.00 -2.32 -7.33
CA LYS A 53 -8.74 -1.29 -6.32
C LYS A 53 -7.45 -1.52 -5.54
N VAL A 54 -7.13 -2.77 -5.20
CA VAL A 54 -5.87 -3.12 -4.54
C VAL A 54 -4.69 -2.87 -5.48
N ARG A 55 -4.80 -3.31 -6.75
CA ARG A 55 -3.77 -3.07 -7.77
C ARG A 55 -3.49 -1.58 -7.95
N LEU A 56 -4.53 -0.75 -8.07
CA LEU A 56 -4.38 0.71 -8.12
C LEU A 56 -3.70 1.24 -6.85
N LYS A 57 -4.13 0.83 -5.65
CA LYS A 57 -3.49 1.23 -4.39
C LYS A 57 -2.02 0.82 -4.33
N SER A 58 -1.66 -0.35 -4.86
CA SER A 58 -0.28 -0.83 -4.93
C SER A 58 0.60 0.07 -5.80
N PHE A 59 0.06 0.58 -6.92
CA PHE A 59 0.75 1.62 -7.73
C PHE A 59 0.84 2.97 -7.01
N ILE A 60 -0.09 3.26 -6.10
CA ILE A 60 -0.17 4.54 -5.38
C ILE A 60 0.59 4.51 -4.04
N THR A 61 1.07 3.36 -3.57
CA THR A 61 1.78 3.22 -2.28
C THR A 61 3.01 4.13 -2.23
N PRO A 62 3.30 4.78 -1.09
CA PRO A 62 2.56 5.80 -0.35
C PRO A 62 3.31 7.16 -0.32
N THR A 63 2.58 8.26 -0.41
CA THR A 63 3.08 9.61 -0.01
C THR A 63 3.55 9.65 1.46
N ASN A 64 3.15 8.70 2.29
CA ASN A 64 3.61 8.56 3.68
C ASN A 64 5.03 7.98 3.87
N VAL A 65 5.60 7.17 2.96
CA VAL A 65 7.05 6.86 3.03
C VAL A 65 7.92 7.88 2.30
N LYS A 66 7.36 8.70 1.40
CA LYS A 66 8.09 9.91 0.93
C LYS A 66 8.42 10.85 2.09
N LYS A 67 7.48 11.04 3.04
CA LYS A 67 7.71 11.88 4.24
C LYS A 67 8.72 11.30 5.24
N ILE A 68 8.86 9.97 5.32
CA ILE A 68 9.87 9.34 6.19
C ILE A 68 11.25 9.39 5.53
N ARG A 69 11.36 9.18 4.21
CA ARG A 69 12.63 9.33 3.47
C ARG A 69 13.19 10.76 3.52
N SER A 70 12.34 11.79 3.46
CA SER A 70 12.80 13.19 3.52
C SER A 70 13.28 13.63 4.91
N ARG A 71 13.01 12.88 5.98
CA ARG A 71 13.58 13.12 7.32
C ARG A 71 14.94 12.46 7.55
N VAL A 72 15.30 11.45 6.76
CA VAL A 72 16.58 10.71 6.91
C VAL A 72 17.72 11.37 6.11
N GLY A 73 17.42 12.34 5.23
CA GLY A 73 18.41 13.05 4.41
C GLY A 73 19.12 14.24 5.07
N THR A 74 18.73 14.65 6.28
CA THR A 74 19.37 15.77 7.00
C THR A 74 20.15 15.26 8.20
N ASN A 75 21.23 14.53 7.96
CA ASN A 75 22.30 14.44 8.95
C ASN A 75 23.33 15.51 8.55
N PRO A 76 23.27 16.74 9.10
CA PRO A 76 24.32 17.71 8.84
C PRO A 76 25.58 17.11 9.43
N SER A 77 26.48 16.66 8.55
CA SER A 77 27.84 16.31 8.89
C SER A 77 28.36 17.38 9.82
N ARG A 78 28.55 17.03 11.10
CA ARG A 78 29.20 17.87 12.11
C ARG A 78 30.56 18.26 11.54
N LYS A 79 30.64 19.43 10.90
CA LYS A 79 31.90 20.10 10.67
C LYS A 79 32.45 20.35 12.08
N ARG A 80 33.48 19.59 12.44
CA ARG A 80 34.31 19.89 13.62
C ARG A 80 34.92 21.26 13.38
N CYS A 81 34.24 22.31 13.83
CA CYS A 81 34.90 23.59 14.07
C CYS A 81 35.84 23.38 15.26
N GLY A 82 37.11 23.15 14.95
CA GLY A 82 38.19 23.24 15.91
C GLY A 82 38.25 24.65 16.48
N CYS A 83 38.25 24.74 17.81
CA CYS A 83 38.44 25.97 18.55
C CYS A 83 39.92 26.35 18.48
N SER A 84 40.24 27.55 18.01
CA SER A 84 41.48 28.24 18.35
C SER A 84 41.15 29.68 18.70
N ARG A 85 40.87 29.90 19.99
CA ARG A 85 40.85 31.21 20.63
C ARG A 85 42.28 31.75 20.65
N SER A 86 42.50 32.91 20.05
CA SER A 86 43.64 33.77 20.39
C SER A 86 43.22 35.23 20.35
N ARG A 87 42.83 35.70 21.54
CA ARG A 87 43.18 36.96 22.20
C ARG A 87 43.20 38.24 21.34
N ILE A 88 42.20 39.07 21.61
CA ILE A 88 42.19 40.53 21.51
C ILE A 88 43.50 41.12 22.07
N ARG A 89 44.13 42.01 21.31
CA ARG A 89 44.70 43.26 21.84
C ARG A 89 44.45 44.39 20.84
N LYS A 90 43.79 45.43 21.35
CA LYS A 90 43.68 46.78 20.76
C LYS A 90 45.07 47.42 20.71
N SER A 91 45.25 48.38 19.79
CA SER A 91 45.57 49.79 20.10
C SER A 91 46.50 50.45 19.06
N SER A 92 46.13 51.71 18.76
CA SER A 92 46.90 52.80 18.14
C SER A 92 46.96 52.87 16.62
#